data_AF-A0A356EJW9-F1
#
_entry.id   AF-A0A356EJW9-F1
#
_cell.length_a   1.000
_cell.length_b   1.000
_cell.length_c   1.000
_cell.angle_alpha   90.00
_cell.angle_beta   90.00
_cell.angle_gamma   90.00
#
_symmetry.space_group_name_H-M   'P 1'
#
loop_
_entity.id
_entity.type
_entity.pdbx_description
1 polymer ?
#
loop_
_entity_poly.entity_id
_entity_poly.type
_entity_poly.pdbx_seq_one_letter_code
_entity_poly.pdbx_strand_id
1 'polypeptide(L)' 'RVDDLDAKTLAAHWGQAGSWAAGDFNNDGVINAIDAAIMAANWGHGVGETTESAVSEPSAFLLLLGLTLPLLIRRRASAR' A
#
# COMPACT_ATOMS: atom_id res chain seq x y z
N ARG A 1 -3.13 -0.19 -11.07
CA ARG A 1 -1.89 0.15 -11.78
C ARG A 1 -2.27 1.21 -12.79
N VAL A 2 -1.46 2.25 -12.96
CA VAL A 2 -1.69 3.29 -13.95
C VAL A 2 -1.25 2.77 -15.32
N ASP A 3 -2.19 2.67 -16.24
CA ASP A 3 -1.95 2.16 -17.59
C ASP A 3 -2.82 2.84 -18.67
N ASP A 4 -2.82 2.27 -19.87
CA ASP A 4 -3.51 2.81 -21.04
C ASP A 4 -5.03 2.95 -20.84
N LEU A 5 -5.63 2.19 -19.92
CA LEU A 5 -7.04 2.32 -19.60
C LEU A 5 -7.33 3.59 -18.79
N ASP A 6 -6.44 3.95 -17.87
CA ASP A 6 -6.52 5.22 -17.14
C ASP A 6 -6.32 6.41 -18.09
N ALA A 7 -5.36 6.30 -19.01
CA ALA A 7 -5.12 7.34 -20.03
C ALA A 7 -6.34 7.56 -20.93
N LYS A 8 -7.02 6.49 -21.36
CA LYS A 8 -8.28 6.58 -22.13
C LYS A 8 -9.39 7.27 -21.35
N THR A 9 -9.47 7.00 -20.04
CA THR A 9 -10.49 7.61 -19.18
C THR A 9 -10.26 9.10 -19.02
N LEU A 10 -9.01 9.52 -18.79
CA LEU A 10 -8.66 10.94 -18.74
C LEU A 10 -8.91 11.64 -20.08
N ALA A 11 -8.58 11.00 -21.20
CA ALA A 11 -8.85 11.53 -22.54
C ALA A 11 -10.36 11.69 -22.81
N ALA A 12 -11.20 10.79 -22.29
CA ALA A 12 -12.66 10.85 -22.46
C ALA A 12 -13.30 12.08 -21.78
N HIS A 13 -12.67 12.58 -20.71
CA HIS A 13 -13.15 13.72 -19.94
C HIS A 13 -12.31 14.99 -20.15
N TRP A 14 -11.47 15.02 -21.19
CA TRP A 14 -10.58 16.13 -21.44
C TRP A 14 -11.30 17.49 -21.55
N GLY A 15 -10.81 18.48 -20.81
CA GLY A 15 -11.37 19.83 -20.76
C GLY A 15 -12.72 19.94 -20.06
N GLN A 16 -13.22 18.84 -19.48
CA GLN A 16 -14.47 18.83 -18.71
C GLN A 16 -14.18 19.04 -17.24
N ALA A 17 -15.20 19.54 -16.53
CA ALA A 17 -15.18 19.51 -15.08
C ALA A 17 -15.37 18.07 -14.59
N GLY A 18 -14.58 17.67 -13.61
CA GLY A 18 -14.56 16.30 -13.13
C GLY A 18 -14.20 16.19 -11.68
N SER A 19 -14.38 15.00 -11.14
CA SER A 19 -13.78 14.60 -9.87
C SER A 19 -12.51 13.80 -10.13
N TRP A 20 -11.81 13.44 -9.07
CA TRP A 20 -10.65 12.55 -9.13
C TRP A 20 -10.92 11.26 -9.93
N ALA A 21 -12.12 10.68 -9.80
CA ALA A 21 -12.51 9.48 -10.53
C ALA A 21 -12.66 9.70 -12.05
N ALA A 22 -12.90 10.94 -12.47
CA ALA A 22 -12.98 11.32 -13.88
C ALA A 22 -11.61 11.67 -14.48
N GLY A 23 -10.60 11.93 -13.65
CA GLY A 23 -9.23 12.28 -14.09
C GLY A 23 -8.72 13.62 -13.59
N ASP A 24 -9.40 14.27 -12.64
CA ASP A 24 -8.94 15.51 -11.99
C ASP A 24 -8.04 15.15 -10.79
N PHE A 25 -6.74 14.99 -11.05
CA PHE A 25 -5.78 14.51 -10.07
C PHE A 25 -5.17 15.62 -9.22
N ASN A 26 -5.18 16.87 -9.71
CA ASN A 26 -4.77 18.04 -8.93
C ASN A 26 -5.93 18.69 -8.15
N ASN A 27 -7.16 18.22 -8.39
CA ASN A 27 -8.38 18.62 -7.72
C ASN A 27 -8.76 20.10 -7.98
N ASP A 28 -8.40 20.63 -9.16
CA ASP A 28 -8.69 22.00 -9.61
C ASP A 28 -10.05 22.13 -10.30
N GLY A 29 -10.74 21.01 -10.51
CA GLY A 29 -12.06 20.93 -11.12
C GLY A 29 -12.05 20.92 -12.65
N VAL A 30 -10.89 20.85 -13.32
CA VAL A 30 -10.79 20.81 -14.79
C VAL A 30 -9.73 19.82 -15.25
N ILE A 31 -10.16 18.79 -15.98
CA ILE A 31 -9.26 17.74 -16.45
C ILE A 31 -8.43 18.27 -17.63
N ASN A 32 -7.12 18.39 -17.44
CA ASN A 32 -6.24 19.01 -18.42
C ASN A 32 -4.82 18.42 -18.46
N ALA A 33 -3.89 19.14 -19.10
CA ALA A 33 -2.50 18.70 -19.25
C ALA A 33 -1.76 18.51 -17.92
N ILE A 34 -2.16 19.21 -16.85
CA ILE A 34 -1.60 19.04 -15.52
C ILE A 34 -1.94 17.65 -14.98
N ASP A 35 -3.19 17.23 -15.11
CA ASP A 35 -3.62 15.89 -14.69
C ASP A 35 -2.94 14.80 -15.50
N ALA A 36 -2.81 14.99 -16.82
CA ALA A 36 -2.06 14.07 -17.67
C ALA A 36 -0.59 13.94 -17.24
N ALA A 37 0.04 15.03 -16.81
CA ALA A 37 1.41 15.00 -16.29
C ALA A 37 1.51 14.23 -14.96
N ILE A 38 0.51 14.39 -14.07
CA ILE A 38 0.42 13.63 -12.82
C ILE A 38 0.24 12.13 -13.11
N MET A 39 -0.62 11.78 -14.05
CA MET A 39 -0.82 10.40 -14.47
C MET A 39 0.48 9.81 -15.03
N ALA A 40 1.15 10.54 -15.93
CA ALA A 40 2.40 10.09 -16.55
C ALA A 40 3.51 9.88 -15.51
N ALA A 41 3.59 10.75 -14.49
CA ALA A 41 4.53 10.58 -13.39
C ALA A 41 4.29 9.32 -12.55
N ASN A 42 3.05 8.83 -12.53
CA ASN A 42 2.65 7.61 -11.82
C ASN A 42 2.50 6.41 -12.76
N TRP A 43 2.95 6.51 -14.01
CA TRP A 43 2.77 5.44 -14.98
C TRP A 43 3.36 4.11 -14.50
N GLY A 44 2.61 3.02 -14.63
CA GLY A 44 3.03 1.71 -14.16
C GLY A 44 3.03 1.54 -12.64
N HIS A 45 2.89 2.60 -11.85
CA HIS A 45 2.63 2.47 -10.42
C HIS A 45 1.24 1.91 -10.19
N GLY A 46 1.13 0.99 -9.25
CA GLY A 46 -0.13 0.44 -8.80
C GLY A 46 0.07 -0.28 -7.50
N VAL A 47 -1.03 -0.66 -6.89
CA VAL A 47 -1.02 -1.75 -5.91
C VAL A 47 -0.69 -3.03 -6.70
N GLY A 48 0.59 -3.20 -7.04
CA GLY A 48 1.14 -4.52 -7.27
C GLY A 48 1.04 -5.26 -5.96
N GLU A 49 0.74 -6.55 -6.00
CA GLU A 49 0.83 -7.42 -4.83
C GLU A 49 2.05 -6.98 -4.03
N THR A 50 1.81 -6.53 -2.80
CA THR A 50 2.86 -6.57 -1.81
C THR A 50 3.25 -8.04 -1.78
N THR A 51 4.27 -8.43 -2.53
CA THR A 51 5.10 -9.54 -2.13
C THR A 51 5.52 -9.13 -0.74
N GLU A 52 4.76 -9.61 0.24
CA GLU A 52 5.13 -9.62 1.63
C GLU A 52 6.47 -10.31 1.61
N SER A 53 7.54 -9.52 1.48
CA SER A 53 8.87 -9.96 1.82
C SER A 53 8.69 -10.40 3.24
N ALA A 54 8.58 -11.71 3.45
CA ALA A 54 8.43 -12.32 4.74
C ALA A 54 9.56 -11.76 5.58
N VAL A 55 9.23 -10.75 6.39
CA VAL A 55 10.21 -10.11 7.27
C VAL A 55 10.54 -11.22 8.24
N SER A 56 11.70 -11.83 8.04
CA SER A 56 12.26 -12.79 8.97
C SER A 56 12.53 -11.99 10.23
N GLU A 57 11.60 -12.02 11.17
CA GLU A 57 11.71 -11.32 12.45
C GLU A 57 12.56 -12.18 13.40
N PRO A 58 13.87 -11.91 13.59
CA PRO A 58 14.64 -12.55 14.67
C PRO A 58 14.01 -12.29 16.05
N SER A 59 13.21 -11.23 16.17
CA SER A 59 12.52 -10.78 17.38
C SER A 59 11.33 -11.65 17.79
N ALA A 60 10.67 -12.33 16.84
CA ALA A 60 9.53 -13.20 17.15
C ALA A 60 9.94 -14.37 18.06
N PHE A 61 11.16 -14.91 17.84
CA PHE A 61 11.74 -15.94 18.69
C PHE A 61 12.04 -15.44 20.11
N LEU A 62 12.52 -14.20 20.25
CA LEU A 62 12.81 -13.60 21.56
C LEU A 62 11.54 -13.35 22.37
N LEU A 63 10.47 -12.88 21.72
CA LEU A 63 9.16 -12.72 22.37
C LEU A 63 8.58 -14.07 22.82
N LEU A 64 8.68 -15.09 21.97
CA LEU A 64 8.21 -16.44 22.31
C LEU A 64 9.03 -17.08 23.44
N LEU A 65 10.36 -16.91 23.44
CA LEU A 65 11.21 -17.37 24.54
C LEU A 65 10.85 -16.63 25.84
N GLY A 66 10.73 -15.31 25.79
CA GLY A 66 10.41 -14.47 26.96
C GLY A 66 9.08 -14.84 27.61
N LEU A 67 8.10 -15.28 26.83
CA LEU A 67 6.80 -15.72 27.34
C LEU A 67 6.83 -17.15 27.91
N THR A 68 7.61 -18.05 27.32
CA THR A 68 7.58 -19.49 27.67
C THR A 68 8.55 -19.89 28.78
N LEU A 69 9.71 -19.24 28.88
CA LEU A 69 10.72 -19.46 29.92
C LEU A 69 10.18 -19.33 31.36
N PRO A 70 9.45 -18.26 31.75
CA PRO A 70 8.95 -18.13 33.12
C PRO A 70 7.88 -19.18 33.47
N LEU A 71 7.11 -19.66 32.49
CA LEU A 71 6.14 -20.74 32.67
C LEU A 71 6.83 -22.09 32.92
N LEU A 72 7.94 -22.35 32.23
CA LEU A 72 8.75 -23.56 32.42
C LEU A 72 9.48 -23.56 33.76
N ILE A 73 9.96 -22.40 34.22
CA ILE A 73 10.63 -22.24 35.51
C ILE A 73 9.64 -22.41 36.67
N ARG A 74 8.43 -21.85 36.57
CA ARG A 74 7.37 -22.02 37.59
C ARG A 74 6.93 -23.47 37.76
N ARG A 75 6.84 -24.25 36.68
CA ARG A 75 6.48 -25.69 36.76
C ARG A 75 7.51 -26.53 37.50
N ARG A 76 8.79 -26.15 37.48
CA ARG A 76 9.86 -26.84 38.22
C ARG A 76 9.91 -26.45 39.69
N ALA A 77 9.53 -25.22 40.04
CA ALA A 77 9.45 -24.75 41.42
C ALA A 77 8.26 -25.33 42.19
N SER A 78 7.17 -25.68 41.51
CA SER A 78 5.96 -26.26 42.12
C SER A 78 6.02 -27.78 42.34
N ALA A 79 7.09 -28.45 41.90
CA ALA A 79 7.27 -29.90 41.99
C ALA A 79 8.23 -30.34 43.12
N ARG A 80 8.42 -29.50 44.14
CA ARG A 80 9.18 -29.80 45.36
C ARG A 80 8.28 -29.72 46.59
#